data_AF-A0A0K6FLF2-F1
#
_entry.id   AF-A0A0K6FLF2-F1
#
_cell.length_a   1.000
_cell.length_b   1.000
_cell.length_c   1.000
_cell.angle_alpha   90.00
_cell.angle_beta   90.00
_cell.angle_gamma   90.00
#
_symmetry.space_group_name_H-M   'P 1'
#
loop_
_entity.id
_entity.type
_entity.pdbx_description
1 polymer ?
#
loop_
_entity_poly.entity_id
_entity_poly.type
_entity_poly.pdbx_seq_one_letter_code
_entity_poly.pdbx_strand_id
1 'polypeptide(L)'
;MTAVSYPYPLIPTPPGDWQKSLHEMHAIRMAALHNIIIRSFNAIIYHAPNITESDVPSFVKFCRAVADVVHEHHQTEEEVMFPYFEEKLGKGAMDANINQHHDFMPQFDEWNELCRKILSKEETYEPTKFVSMLRKSTDLLSAHLVDEIPTLEASIIKEHFTDAELRELEARIAKKIQECISVWIMPILFVSGDLSYNSWFPDEIPTPVIFFARHIATRIGGDMWKWGQSDRYCRLKDEFKPMYGLASS
;
A
#
# COMPACT_ATOMS: atom_id res chain seq x y z
N MET A 1 30.94 -6.51 0.76
CA MET A 1 29.49 -6.57 1.01
C MET A 1 28.84 -5.69 -0.04
N THR A 2 28.18 -6.27 -1.04
CA THR A 2 27.35 -5.50 -1.98
C THR A 2 26.27 -4.79 -1.17
N ALA A 3 26.17 -3.48 -1.30
CA ALA A 3 25.16 -2.71 -0.62
C ALA A 3 23.79 -3.23 -1.09
N VAL A 4 23.00 -3.81 -0.18
CA VAL A 4 21.66 -4.29 -0.51
C VAL A 4 20.78 -3.04 -0.64
N SER A 5 20.37 -2.71 -1.86
CA SER A 5 19.35 -1.69 -2.11
C SER A 5 18.01 -2.37 -2.32
N TYR A 6 16.93 -1.73 -1.89
CA TYR A 6 15.60 -2.21 -2.22
C TYR A 6 15.30 -2.09 -3.71
N PRO A 7 14.53 -3.02 -4.30
CA PRO A 7 14.23 -3.00 -5.72
C PRO A 7 13.30 -1.84 -6.11
N TYR A 8 12.42 -1.41 -5.21
CA TYR A 8 11.42 -0.38 -5.50
C TYR A 8 11.69 0.89 -4.69
N PRO A 9 11.96 2.03 -5.36
CA PRO A 9 12.17 3.31 -4.69
C PRO A 9 10.86 3.85 -4.11
N LEU A 10 10.97 4.68 -3.06
CA LEU A 10 9.82 5.38 -2.51
C LEU A 10 9.45 6.58 -3.38
N ILE A 11 8.16 6.87 -3.44
CA ILE A 11 7.60 8.04 -4.12
C ILE A 11 7.87 9.26 -3.23
N PRO A 12 8.47 10.35 -3.73
CA PRO A 12 8.62 11.59 -2.98
C PRO A 12 7.25 12.14 -2.54
N THR A 13 7.15 12.65 -1.32
CA THR A 13 5.91 13.28 -0.85
C THR A 13 5.58 14.52 -1.72
N PRO A 14 4.42 14.56 -2.38
CA PRO A 14 4.00 15.72 -3.18
C PRO A 14 3.95 17.02 -2.35
N PRO A 15 4.12 18.19 -2.98
CA PRO A 15 4.11 19.47 -2.27
C PRO A 15 2.71 19.82 -1.77
N GLY A 16 2.64 20.50 -0.62
CA GLY A 16 1.40 21.03 -0.07
C GLY A 16 1.23 20.76 1.42
N ASP A 17 0.04 21.07 1.94
CA ASP A 17 -0.35 20.82 3.32
C ASP A 17 -1.70 20.10 3.36
N TRP A 18 -1.65 18.78 3.50
CA TRP A 18 -2.82 17.90 3.51
C TRP A 18 -3.82 18.24 4.64
N GLN A 19 -3.37 18.88 5.72
CA GLN A 19 -4.24 19.28 6.84
C GLN A 19 -5.04 20.55 6.52
N LYS A 20 -4.61 21.34 5.53
CA LYS A 20 -5.21 22.64 5.20
C LYS A 20 -5.92 22.66 3.86
N SER A 21 -5.61 21.73 2.95
CA SER A 21 -6.19 21.73 1.61
C SER A 21 -6.55 20.32 1.15
N LEU A 22 -7.85 20.08 0.94
CA LEU A 22 -8.32 18.83 0.32
C LEU A 22 -7.72 18.65 -1.07
N HIS A 23 -7.54 19.73 -1.82
CA HIS A 23 -6.93 19.66 -3.15
C HIS A 23 -5.48 19.16 -3.14
N GLU A 24 -4.71 19.51 -2.10
CA GLU A 24 -3.32 19.06 -1.94
C GLU A 24 -3.24 17.68 -1.27
N MET A 25 -4.25 17.34 -0.47
CA MET A 25 -4.32 16.08 0.27
C MET A 25 -4.34 14.86 -0.66
N HIS A 26 -5.03 14.88 -1.80
CA HIS A 26 -5.20 13.69 -2.65
C HIS A 26 -3.87 13.08 -3.14
N ALA A 27 -2.99 13.87 -3.77
CA ALA A 27 -1.68 13.38 -4.18
C ALA A 27 -0.80 12.97 -2.98
N ILE A 28 -0.84 13.74 -1.88
CA ILE A 28 -0.07 13.45 -0.67
C ILE A 28 -0.47 12.11 -0.04
N ARG A 29 -1.78 11.88 0.09
CA ARG A 29 -2.37 10.62 0.57
C ARG A 29 -2.01 9.47 -0.35
N MET A 30 -2.15 9.64 -1.66
CA MET A 30 -1.89 8.57 -2.60
C MET A 30 -0.43 8.13 -2.53
N ALA A 31 0.50 9.08 -2.54
CA ALA A 31 1.91 8.79 -2.33
C ALA A 31 2.18 8.11 -0.96
N ALA A 32 1.43 8.43 0.09
CA ALA A 32 1.57 7.76 1.40
C ALA A 32 1.13 6.29 1.35
N LEU A 33 -0.07 6.02 0.80
CA LEU A 33 -0.61 4.68 0.62
C LEU A 33 0.27 3.83 -0.29
N HIS A 34 0.72 4.38 -1.40
CA HIS A 34 1.63 3.72 -2.33
C HIS A 34 2.96 3.38 -1.66
N ASN A 35 3.49 4.27 -0.83
CA ASN A 35 4.71 4.00 -0.07
C ASN A 35 4.52 2.92 1.02
N ILE A 36 3.31 2.70 1.54
CA ILE A 36 3.01 1.55 2.42
C ILE A 36 3.06 0.25 1.62
N ILE A 37 2.50 0.24 0.41
CA ILE A 37 2.53 -0.90 -0.52
C ILE A 37 3.99 -1.21 -0.92
N ILE A 38 4.74 -0.21 -1.37
CA ILE A 38 6.16 -0.32 -1.76
C ILE A 38 7.01 -0.87 -0.61
N ARG A 39 6.89 -0.30 0.60
CA ARG A 39 7.62 -0.79 1.78
C ARG A 39 7.26 -2.24 2.09
N SER A 40 6.00 -2.63 1.94
CA SER A 40 5.57 -4.01 2.16
C SER A 40 6.23 -4.98 1.19
N PHE A 41 6.28 -4.66 -0.12
CA PHE A 41 6.96 -5.52 -1.09
C PHE A 41 8.47 -5.57 -0.90
N ASN A 42 9.09 -4.43 -0.59
CA ASN A 42 10.50 -4.37 -0.23
C ASN A 42 10.80 -5.26 0.99
N ALA A 43 9.90 -5.29 1.99
CA ALA A 43 10.01 -6.18 3.14
C ALA A 43 9.89 -7.65 2.75
N ILE A 44 8.89 -7.99 1.92
CA ILE A 44 8.66 -9.36 1.43
C ILE A 44 9.88 -9.87 0.68
N ILE A 45 10.42 -9.10 -0.26
CA ILE A 45 11.58 -9.48 -1.07
C ILE A 45 12.83 -9.65 -0.20
N TYR A 46 13.01 -8.80 0.81
CA TYR A 46 14.12 -8.90 1.74
C TYR A 46 14.01 -10.12 2.65
N HIS A 47 12.84 -10.39 3.21
CA HIS A 47 12.67 -11.48 4.17
C HIS A 47 12.54 -12.85 3.50
N ALA A 48 11.93 -12.94 2.32
CA ALA A 48 11.62 -14.20 1.66
C ALA A 48 12.77 -15.22 1.61
N PRO A 49 14.02 -14.87 1.23
CA PRO A 49 15.14 -15.82 1.22
C PRO A 49 15.77 -16.09 2.60
N ASN A 50 15.39 -15.33 3.63
CA ASN A 50 16.07 -15.28 4.93
C ASN A 50 15.25 -15.88 6.09
N ILE A 51 14.01 -16.33 5.84
CA ILE A 51 13.16 -16.94 6.86
C ILE A 51 13.47 -18.43 7.06
N THR A 52 13.15 -18.96 8.23
CA THR A 52 13.23 -20.40 8.51
C THR A 52 11.88 -21.09 8.22
N GLU A 53 11.84 -22.43 8.19
CA GLU A 53 10.57 -23.17 8.00
C GLU A 53 9.51 -22.82 9.05
N SER A 54 9.91 -22.58 10.30
CA SER A 54 8.98 -22.20 11.37
C SER A 54 8.40 -20.79 11.20
N ASP A 55 9.08 -19.93 10.45
CA ASP A 55 8.64 -18.56 10.16
C ASP A 55 7.60 -18.48 9.04
N VAL A 56 7.61 -19.45 8.10
CA VAL A 56 6.78 -19.47 6.89
C VAL A 56 5.30 -19.14 7.17
N PRO A 57 4.61 -19.76 8.16
CA PRO A 57 3.20 -19.47 8.37
C PRO A 57 2.93 -18.01 8.75
N SER A 58 3.82 -17.40 9.54
CA SER A 58 3.67 -15.98 9.95
C SER A 58 4.01 -15.04 8.79
N PHE A 59 5.04 -15.37 8.02
CA PHE A 59 5.49 -14.59 6.86
C PHE A 59 4.45 -14.58 5.75
N VAL A 60 3.88 -15.74 5.43
CA VAL A 60 2.88 -15.83 4.35
C VAL A 60 1.55 -15.20 4.78
N LYS A 61 1.20 -15.20 6.07
CA LYS A 61 0.06 -14.40 6.58
C LYS A 61 0.28 -12.90 6.39
N PHE A 62 1.50 -12.40 6.60
CA PHE A 62 1.84 -11.01 6.30
C PHE A 62 1.69 -10.72 4.80
N CYS A 63 2.23 -11.59 3.95
CA CYS A 63 2.10 -11.48 2.49
C CYS A 63 0.64 -11.41 2.04
N ARG A 64 -0.24 -12.22 2.65
CA ARG A 64 -1.67 -12.19 2.39
C ARG A 64 -2.34 -10.90 2.86
N ALA A 65 -1.97 -10.36 4.02
CA ALA A 65 -2.49 -9.06 4.46
C ALA A 65 -2.06 -7.93 3.52
N VAL A 66 -0.85 -8.00 2.95
CA VAL A 66 -0.40 -7.06 1.90
C VAL A 66 -1.21 -7.25 0.62
N ALA A 67 -1.52 -8.48 0.23
CA ALA A 67 -2.40 -8.75 -0.91
C ALA A 67 -3.80 -8.16 -0.70
N ASP A 68 -4.42 -8.40 0.45
CA ASP A 68 -5.73 -7.85 0.78
C ASP A 68 -5.73 -6.31 0.68
N VAL A 69 -4.68 -5.63 1.18
CA VAL A 69 -4.53 -4.16 1.04
C VAL A 69 -4.41 -3.71 -0.42
N VAL A 70 -3.65 -4.41 -1.24
CA VAL A 70 -3.51 -4.10 -2.68
C VAL A 70 -4.83 -4.28 -3.41
N HIS A 71 -5.57 -5.35 -3.13
CA HIS A 71 -6.90 -5.56 -3.70
C HIS A 71 -7.89 -4.48 -3.28
N GLU A 72 -7.98 -4.17 -1.98
CA GLU A 72 -8.91 -3.18 -1.44
C GLU A 72 -8.61 -1.75 -1.92
N HIS A 73 -7.32 -1.40 -2.05
CA HIS A 73 -6.85 -0.12 -2.58
C HIS A 73 -7.35 0.11 -4.00
N HIS A 74 -6.97 -0.76 -4.94
CA HIS A 74 -7.35 -0.60 -6.35
C HIS A 74 -8.86 -0.82 -6.60
N GLN A 75 -9.52 -1.67 -5.80
CA GLN A 75 -10.97 -1.79 -5.85
C GLN A 75 -11.67 -0.48 -5.44
N THR A 76 -11.15 0.23 -4.43
CA THR A 76 -11.69 1.52 -4.01
C THR A 76 -11.50 2.58 -5.09
N GLU A 77 -10.37 2.55 -5.77
CA GLU A 77 -10.11 3.42 -6.92
C GLU A 77 -11.11 3.18 -8.04
N GLU A 78 -11.23 1.95 -8.53
CA GLU A 78 -12.08 1.63 -9.69
C GLU A 78 -13.58 1.74 -9.40
N GLU A 79 -14.03 1.46 -8.18
CA GLU A 79 -15.46 1.53 -7.85
C GLU A 79 -15.92 2.91 -7.37
N VAL A 80 -15.00 3.76 -6.89
CA VAL A 80 -15.36 5.04 -6.26
C VAL A 80 -14.55 6.21 -6.83
N MET A 81 -13.23 6.16 -6.73
CA MET A 81 -12.40 7.34 -7.02
C MET A 81 -12.37 7.66 -8.52
N PHE A 82 -12.03 6.68 -9.37
CA PHE A 82 -11.92 6.89 -10.80
C PHE A 82 -13.26 7.27 -11.45
N PRO A 83 -14.39 6.60 -11.15
CA PRO A 83 -15.68 7.05 -11.68
C PRO A 83 -16.02 8.49 -11.29
N TYR A 84 -15.76 8.90 -10.04
CA TYR A 84 -15.99 10.27 -9.59
C TYR A 84 -15.08 11.28 -10.32
N PHE A 85 -13.83 10.88 -10.60
CA PHE A 85 -12.90 11.71 -11.37
C PHE A 85 -13.34 11.87 -12.82
N GLU A 86 -13.78 10.80 -13.48
CA GLU A 86 -14.25 10.85 -14.86
C GLU A 86 -15.52 11.69 -15.05
N GLU A 87 -16.39 11.79 -14.02
CA GLU A 87 -17.53 12.71 -14.03
C GLU A 87 -17.10 14.17 -14.19
N LYS A 88 -15.89 14.54 -13.75
CA LYS A 88 -15.37 15.92 -13.74
C LYS A 88 -14.33 16.18 -14.82
N LEU A 89 -13.43 15.22 -15.04
CA LEU A 89 -12.31 15.31 -15.98
C LEU A 89 -12.68 14.83 -17.39
N GLY A 90 -13.81 14.12 -17.52
CA GLY A 90 -14.26 13.51 -18.75
C GLY A 90 -14.01 12.00 -18.79
N LYS A 91 -14.84 11.31 -19.56
CA LYS A 91 -14.75 9.85 -19.74
C LYS A 91 -13.38 9.44 -20.29
N GLY A 92 -12.77 8.42 -19.69
CA GLY A 92 -11.46 7.90 -20.06
C GLY A 92 -10.29 8.67 -19.47
N ALA A 93 -10.53 9.67 -18.62
CA ALA A 93 -9.46 10.40 -17.93
C ALA A 93 -8.62 9.48 -17.03
N MET A 94 -9.19 8.37 -16.56
CA MET A 94 -8.51 7.41 -15.69
C MET A 94 -8.15 6.08 -16.40
N ASP A 95 -8.38 5.97 -17.71
CA ASP A 95 -8.13 4.74 -18.48
C ASP A 95 -6.67 4.27 -18.38
N ALA A 96 -5.71 5.18 -18.28
CA ALA A 96 -4.30 4.82 -18.14
C ALA A 96 -4.04 4.04 -16.84
N ASN A 97 -4.57 4.52 -15.71
CA ASN A 97 -4.46 3.86 -14.41
C ASN A 97 -5.18 2.50 -14.43
N ILE A 98 -6.42 2.47 -14.95
CA ILE A 98 -7.22 1.25 -15.05
C ILE A 98 -6.52 0.19 -15.93
N ASN A 99 -5.95 0.59 -17.06
CA ASN A 99 -5.23 -0.34 -17.92
C ASN A 99 -3.98 -0.90 -17.24
N GLN A 100 -3.27 -0.08 -16.47
CA GLN A 100 -2.15 -0.56 -15.66
C GLN A 100 -2.60 -1.56 -14.59
N HIS A 101 -3.74 -1.36 -13.94
CA HIS A 101 -4.32 -2.37 -13.03
C HIS A 101 -4.53 -3.70 -13.73
N HIS A 102 -5.15 -3.69 -14.92
CA HIS A 102 -5.36 -4.90 -15.71
C HIS A 102 -4.06 -5.61 -16.10
N ASP A 103 -2.95 -4.87 -16.26
CA ASP A 103 -1.66 -5.42 -16.64
C ASP A 103 -0.97 -6.20 -15.50
N PHE A 104 -1.10 -5.77 -14.23
CA PHE A 104 -0.41 -6.40 -13.09
C PHE A 104 -1.30 -7.30 -12.22
N MET A 105 -2.61 -7.05 -12.15
CA MET A 105 -3.51 -7.77 -11.23
C MET A 105 -3.57 -9.27 -11.49
N PRO A 106 -3.63 -9.78 -12.74
CA PRO A 106 -3.71 -11.24 -12.98
C PRO A 106 -2.52 -12.02 -12.39
N GLN A 107 -1.30 -11.51 -12.57
CA GLN A 107 -0.08 -12.14 -12.05
C GLN A 107 0.04 -11.94 -10.53
N PHE A 108 -0.51 -10.84 -10.00
CA PHE A 108 -0.62 -10.62 -8.56
C PHE A 108 -1.57 -11.66 -7.91
N ASP A 109 -2.69 -11.96 -8.55
CA ASP A 109 -3.64 -12.98 -8.11
C ASP A 109 -3.03 -14.38 -8.12
N GLU A 110 -2.21 -14.72 -9.12
CA GLU A 110 -1.45 -15.97 -9.13
C GLU A 110 -0.50 -16.09 -7.92
N TRP A 111 0.15 -15.00 -7.53
CA TRP A 111 1.02 -14.97 -6.35
C TRP A 111 0.24 -15.03 -5.03
N ASN A 112 -0.91 -14.34 -4.94
CA ASN A 112 -1.79 -14.43 -3.78
C ASN A 112 -2.34 -15.87 -3.61
N GLU A 113 -2.70 -16.53 -4.71
CA GLU A 113 -3.12 -17.93 -4.70
C GLU A 113 -2.00 -18.88 -4.28
N LEU A 114 -0.75 -18.61 -4.69
CA LEU A 114 0.42 -19.32 -4.15
C LEU A 114 0.51 -19.16 -2.63
N CYS A 115 0.33 -17.94 -2.09
CA CYS A 115 0.32 -17.70 -0.65
C CYS A 115 -0.77 -18.52 0.05
N ARG A 116 -1.97 -18.62 -0.53
CA ARG A 116 -3.05 -19.46 -0.01
C ARG A 116 -2.64 -20.93 0.04
N LYS A 117 -2.08 -21.47 -1.04
CA LYS A 117 -1.64 -22.87 -1.14
C LYS A 117 -0.53 -23.21 -0.15
N ILE A 118 0.41 -22.29 0.10
CA ILE A 118 1.45 -22.48 1.10
C ILE A 118 0.84 -22.57 2.50
N LEU A 119 -0.12 -21.70 2.85
CA LEU A 119 -0.78 -21.74 4.15
C LEU A 119 -1.64 -22.99 4.36
N SER A 120 -2.27 -23.52 3.31
CA SER A 120 -3.04 -24.76 3.37
C SER A 120 -2.17 -26.02 3.24
N LYS A 121 -0.85 -25.87 3.09
CA LYS A 121 0.12 -26.96 2.89
C LYS A 121 -0.11 -27.75 1.59
N GLU A 122 -0.76 -27.13 0.61
CA GLU A 122 -0.90 -27.66 -0.76
C GLU A 122 0.39 -27.44 -1.59
N GLU A 123 1.24 -26.48 -1.20
CA GLU A 123 2.50 -26.15 -1.86
C GLU A 123 3.60 -25.90 -0.81
N THR A 124 4.83 -26.35 -1.10
CA THR A 124 6.00 -26.04 -0.27
C THR A 124 6.52 -24.64 -0.56
N TYR A 125 6.91 -23.91 0.49
CA TYR A 125 7.52 -22.59 0.33
C TYR A 125 8.91 -22.69 -0.29
N GLU A 126 9.05 -22.17 -1.50
CA GLU A 126 10.32 -22.09 -2.23
C GLU A 126 10.68 -20.62 -2.48
N PRO A 127 11.66 -20.04 -1.76
CA PRO A 127 11.93 -18.60 -1.76
C PRO A 127 12.13 -18.00 -3.16
N THR A 128 12.93 -18.67 -4.00
CA THR A 128 13.24 -18.20 -5.37
C THR A 128 11.99 -18.15 -6.24
N LYS A 129 11.15 -19.20 -6.18
CA LYS A 129 9.88 -19.27 -6.91
C LYS A 129 8.92 -18.20 -6.39
N PHE A 130 8.82 -18.06 -5.08
CA PHE A 130 7.93 -17.11 -4.41
C PHE A 130 8.22 -15.66 -4.82
N VAL A 131 9.48 -15.24 -4.74
CA VAL A 131 9.92 -13.90 -5.15
C VAL A 131 9.77 -13.72 -6.67
N SER A 132 10.16 -14.73 -7.46
CA SER A 132 10.03 -14.64 -8.92
C SER A 132 8.58 -14.47 -9.37
N MET A 133 7.61 -15.11 -8.70
CA MET A 133 6.19 -14.93 -9.01
C MET A 133 5.70 -13.55 -8.61
N LEU A 134 6.07 -13.05 -7.42
CA LEU A 134 5.72 -11.69 -6.99
C LEU A 134 6.25 -10.62 -7.95
N ARG A 135 7.47 -10.79 -8.48
CA ARG A 135 8.09 -9.82 -9.38
C ARG A 135 7.42 -9.70 -10.75
N LYS A 136 6.67 -10.71 -11.19
CA LYS A 136 5.89 -10.64 -12.43
C LYS A 136 4.82 -9.54 -12.42
N SER A 137 4.30 -9.20 -11.24
CA SER A 137 3.32 -8.11 -11.05
C SER A 137 3.96 -6.87 -10.44
N THR A 138 4.83 -7.02 -9.45
CA THR A 138 5.36 -5.85 -8.70
C THR A 138 6.24 -4.91 -9.50
N ASP A 139 6.93 -5.39 -10.55
CA ASP A 139 7.69 -4.51 -11.44
C ASP A 139 6.74 -3.54 -12.23
N LEU A 140 5.56 -4.01 -12.64
CA LEU A 140 4.54 -3.20 -13.33
C LEU A 140 3.76 -2.32 -12.35
N LEU A 141 3.35 -2.90 -11.22
CA LEU A 141 2.68 -2.17 -10.14
C LEU A 141 3.55 -1.02 -9.64
N SER A 142 4.86 -1.21 -9.46
CA SER A 142 5.75 -0.11 -9.03
C SER A 142 5.77 1.07 -10.01
N ALA A 143 5.60 0.84 -11.31
CA ALA A 143 5.49 1.93 -12.29
C ALA A 143 4.13 2.63 -12.16
N HIS A 144 3.04 1.86 -12.10
CA HIS A 144 1.69 2.37 -11.90
C HIS A 144 1.59 3.29 -10.66
N LEU A 145 2.13 2.85 -9.52
CA LEU A 145 2.09 3.63 -8.28
C LEU A 145 2.75 5.01 -8.42
N VAL A 146 3.71 5.18 -9.35
CA VAL A 146 4.34 6.48 -9.64
C VAL A 146 3.52 7.26 -10.67
N ASP A 147 3.08 6.59 -11.73
CA ASP A 147 2.35 7.18 -12.86
C ASP A 147 0.98 7.74 -12.47
N GLU A 148 0.36 7.21 -11.42
CA GLU A 148 -0.93 7.71 -10.93
C GLU A 148 -0.80 9.09 -10.24
N ILE A 149 0.30 9.35 -9.53
CA ILE A 149 0.44 10.55 -8.68
C ILE A 149 0.21 11.87 -9.45
N PRO A 150 0.75 12.07 -10.67
CA PRO A 150 0.46 13.25 -11.48
C PRO A 150 -1.02 13.48 -11.79
N THR A 151 -1.84 12.42 -11.84
CA THR A 151 -3.29 12.53 -12.12
C THR A 151 -4.08 13.13 -10.95
N LEU A 152 -3.47 13.17 -9.76
CA LEU A 152 -4.08 13.64 -8.52
C LEU A 152 -3.47 14.96 -8.03
N GLU A 153 -2.63 15.61 -8.84
CA GLU A 153 -1.94 16.83 -8.45
C GLU A 153 -2.91 17.97 -8.14
N ALA A 154 -2.52 18.80 -7.15
CA ALA A 154 -3.35 19.90 -6.68
C ALA A 154 -3.74 20.89 -7.80
N SER A 155 -2.94 21.04 -8.86
CA SER A 155 -3.27 21.85 -10.03
C SER A 155 -4.55 21.35 -10.72
N ILE A 156 -4.62 20.05 -11.01
CA ILE A 156 -5.77 19.37 -11.61
C ILE A 156 -6.96 19.43 -10.65
N ILE A 157 -6.73 19.07 -9.38
CA ILE A 157 -7.82 19.01 -8.40
C ILE A 157 -8.42 20.40 -8.13
N LYS A 158 -7.62 21.47 -8.09
CA LYS A 158 -8.09 22.86 -7.93
C LYS A 158 -8.87 23.37 -9.14
N GLU A 159 -8.52 22.92 -10.34
CA GLU A 159 -9.18 23.35 -11.57
C GLU A 159 -10.57 22.71 -11.74
N HIS A 160 -10.73 21.45 -11.31
CA HIS A 160 -11.91 20.65 -11.66
C HIS A 160 -12.87 20.34 -10.51
N PHE A 161 -12.45 20.54 -9.25
CA PHE A 161 -13.26 20.18 -8.09
C PHE A 161 -13.43 21.36 -7.14
N THR A 162 -14.62 21.48 -6.59
CA THR A 162 -14.89 22.34 -5.43
C THR A 162 -14.62 21.59 -4.13
N ASP A 163 -14.39 22.36 -3.08
CA ASP A 163 -14.23 21.90 -1.71
C ASP A 163 -15.42 21.04 -1.21
N ALA A 164 -16.63 21.27 -1.72
CA ALA A 164 -17.83 20.50 -1.38
C ALA A 164 -17.83 19.13 -2.07
N GLU A 165 -17.44 19.08 -3.34
CA GLU A 165 -17.31 17.84 -4.12
C GLU A 165 -16.20 16.95 -3.57
N LEU A 166 -15.06 17.52 -3.16
CA LEU A 166 -14.02 16.74 -2.50
C LEU A 166 -14.51 16.15 -1.18
N ARG A 167 -15.24 16.90 -0.35
CA ARG A 167 -15.85 16.33 0.88
C ARG A 167 -16.84 15.21 0.59
N GLU A 168 -17.60 15.32 -0.50
CA GLU A 168 -18.49 14.25 -0.95
C GLU A 168 -17.71 13.00 -1.35
N LEU A 169 -16.66 13.15 -2.16
CA LEU A 169 -15.77 12.06 -2.54
C LEU A 169 -15.17 11.38 -1.30
N GLU A 170 -14.65 12.15 -0.35
CA GLU A 170 -14.07 11.62 0.89
C GLU A 170 -15.09 10.83 1.71
N ALA A 171 -16.35 11.26 1.76
CA ALA A 171 -17.41 10.51 2.42
C ALA A 171 -17.72 9.18 1.70
N ARG A 172 -17.67 9.15 0.36
CA ARG A 172 -17.85 7.92 -0.44
C ARG A 172 -16.70 6.95 -0.23
N ILE A 173 -15.45 7.44 -0.24
CA ILE A 173 -14.24 6.64 0.05
C ILE A 173 -14.32 6.07 1.47
N ALA A 174 -14.61 6.90 2.47
CA ALA A 174 -14.73 6.45 3.86
C ALA A 174 -15.80 5.36 4.03
N LYS A 175 -16.93 5.49 3.34
CA LYS A 175 -17.98 4.46 3.34
C LYS A 175 -17.49 3.16 2.70
N LYS A 176 -16.83 3.22 1.54
CA LYS A 176 -16.27 2.03 0.87
C LYS A 176 -15.24 1.34 1.75
N ILE A 177 -14.34 2.10 2.37
CA ILE A 177 -13.34 1.59 3.33
C ILE A 177 -14.02 0.86 4.49
N GLN A 178 -15.12 1.39 5.04
CA GLN A 178 -15.87 0.72 6.11
C GLN A 178 -16.52 -0.59 5.67
N GLU A 179 -16.86 -0.73 4.38
CA GLU A 179 -17.48 -1.93 3.80
C GLU A 179 -16.46 -3.02 3.46
N CYS A 180 -15.27 -2.65 2.97
CA CYS A 180 -14.25 -3.61 2.52
C CYS A 180 -13.15 -3.88 3.55
N ILE A 181 -12.66 -2.86 4.26
CA ILE A 181 -11.42 -3.00 5.06
C ILE A 181 -11.71 -3.64 6.40
N SER A 182 -11.12 -4.82 6.61
CA SER A 182 -11.12 -5.47 7.91
C SER A 182 -10.20 -4.75 8.89
N VAL A 183 -10.70 -4.45 10.10
CA VAL A 183 -9.87 -3.89 11.18
C VAL A 183 -8.67 -4.81 11.54
N TRP A 184 -8.74 -6.09 11.18
CA TRP A 184 -7.68 -7.06 11.41
C TRP A 184 -6.46 -6.89 10.50
N ILE A 185 -6.62 -6.28 9.31
CA ILE A 185 -5.51 -6.02 8.37
C ILE A 185 -4.95 -4.60 8.48
N MET A 186 -5.67 -3.69 9.15
CA MET A 186 -5.21 -2.32 9.45
C MET A 186 -3.82 -2.21 10.08
N PRO A 187 -3.27 -3.20 10.83
CA PRO A 187 -1.88 -3.11 11.29
C PRO A 187 -0.84 -2.91 10.18
N ILE A 188 -1.12 -3.27 8.92
CA ILE A 188 -0.26 -2.96 7.75
C ILE A 188 0.04 -1.46 7.65
N LEU A 189 -0.95 -0.60 7.90
CA LEU A 189 -0.78 0.87 7.92
C LEU A 189 0.36 1.28 8.85
N PHE A 190 0.54 0.56 9.96
CA PHE A 190 1.57 0.88 10.95
C PHE A 190 2.91 0.26 10.59
N VAL A 191 2.93 -1.06 10.37
CA VAL A 191 4.18 -1.80 10.20
C VAL A 191 4.81 -1.61 8.83
N SER A 192 4.12 -0.98 7.89
CA SER A 192 4.65 -0.58 6.59
C SER A 192 4.60 0.92 6.34
N GLY A 193 4.06 1.73 7.27
CA GLY A 193 4.01 3.19 7.17
C GLY A 193 5.23 3.88 7.78
N ASP A 194 5.50 5.12 7.36
CA ASP A 194 6.60 5.94 7.90
C ASP A 194 6.20 7.41 7.93
N LEU A 195 5.77 7.87 9.10
CA LEU A 195 5.29 9.25 9.30
C LEU A 195 6.42 10.29 9.23
N SER A 196 7.68 9.86 9.28
CA SER A 196 8.82 10.76 9.09
C SER A 196 9.13 11.05 7.62
N TYR A 197 8.70 10.16 6.72
CA TYR A 197 8.88 10.31 5.28
C TYR A 197 7.64 10.94 4.61
N ASN A 198 6.44 10.46 4.94
CA ASN A 198 5.18 11.06 4.54
C ASN A 198 4.27 11.19 5.77
N SER A 199 3.92 12.42 6.13
CA SER A 199 3.20 12.73 7.37
C SER A 199 1.70 12.43 7.35
N TRP A 200 1.14 12.05 6.19
CA TRP A 200 -0.28 11.75 6.09
C TRP A 200 -0.65 10.52 6.91
N PHE A 201 -1.79 10.61 7.59
CA PHE A 201 -2.40 9.52 8.33
C PHE A 201 -3.92 9.64 8.19
N PRO A 202 -4.67 8.52 8.08
CA PRO A 202 -6.10 8.57 7.85
C PRO A 202 -6.86 9.12 9.06
N ASP A 203 -7.39 10.34 8.94
CA ASP A 203 -8.20 11.02 9.95
C ASP A 203 -9.65 10.53 9.94
N GLU A 204 -10.08 9.92 8.83
CA GLU A 204 -11.39 9.31 8.63
C GLU A 204 -11.62 8.05 9.46
N ILE A 205 -10.55 7.41 9.96
CA ILE A 205 -10.67 6.23 10.82
C ILE A 205 -10.86 6.67 12.28
N PRO A 206 -11.97 6.29 12.95
CA PRO A 206 -12.20 6.67 14.33
C PRO A 206 -11.07 6.24 15.28
N THR A 207 -10.66 7.10 16.21
CA THR A 207 -9.58 6.81 17.17
C THR A 207 -9.71 5.48 17.92
N PRO A 208 -10.91 5.03 18.36
CA PRO A 208 -11.06 3.71 18.98
C PRO A 208 -10.71 2.54 18.04
N VAL A 209 -10.98 2.68 16.73
CA VAL A 209 -10.64 1.68 15.70
C VAL A 209 -9.12 1.63 15.52
N ILE A 210 -8.46 2.79 15.41
CA ILE A 210 -7.00 2.88 15.37
C ILE A 210 -6.37 2.27 16.63
N PHE A 211 -6.92 2.54 17.82
CA PHE A 211 -6.45 1.94 19.06
C PHE A 211 -6.57 0.41 19.03
N PHE A 212 -7.73 -0.12 18.60
CA PHE A 212 -7.95 -1.55 18.46
C PHE A 212 -6.94 -2.18 17.49
N ALA A 213 -6.79 -1.63 16.29
CA ALA A 213 -5.85 -2.15 15.30
C ALA A 213 -4.41 -2.15 15.84
N ARG A 214 -3.98 -1.02 16.42
CA ARG A 214 -2.59 -0.82 16.89
C ARG A 214 -2.22 -1.70 18.08
N HIS A 215 -3.15 -1.97 18.98
CA HIS A 215 -2.84 -2.66 20.24
C HIS A 215 -3.41 -4.07 20.33
N ILE A 216 -4.60 -4.30 19.78
CA ILE A 216 -5.31 -5.58 19.90
C ILE A 216 -5.05 -6.43 18.66
N ALA A 217 -5.37 -5.94 17.45
CA ALA A 217 -5.15 -6.70 16.22
C ALA A 217 -3.66 -7.02 16.00
N THR A 218 -2.78 -6.04 16.28
CA THR A 218 -1.33 -6.26 16.25
C THR A 218 -0.89 -7.35 17.24
N ARG A 219 -1.44 -7.36 18.46
CA ARG A 219 -1.08 -8.39 19.46
C ARG A 219 -1.60 -9.78 19.09
N ILE A 220 -2.81 -9.86 18.54
CA ILE A 220 -3.45 -11.13 18.15
C ILE A 220 -2.79 -11.72 16.90
N GLY A 221 -2.49 -10.89 15.89
CA GLY A 221 -1.76 -11.36 14.70
C GLY A 221 -0.32 -11.77 15.00
N GLY A 222 0.25 -11.24 16.10
CA GLY A 222 1.53 -11.70 16.65
C GLY A 222 2.67 -11.56 15.64
N ASP A 223 3.38 -12.66 15.43
CA ASP A 223 4.61 -12.68 14.63
C ASP A 223 4.43 -12.27 13.17
N MET A 224 3.22 -12.31 12.60
CA MET A 224 3.03 -11.86 11.21
C MET A 224 3.37 -10.38 11.04
N TRP A 225 3.23 -9.56 12.07
CA TRP A 225 3.51 -8.13 11.97
C TRP A 225 5.00 -7.79 12.08
N LYS A 226 5.85 -8.75 12.47
CA LYS A 226 7.30 -8.53 12.61
C LYS A 226 7.98 -8.27 11.26
N TRP A 227 7.38 -8.76 10.18
CA TRP A 227 7.90 -8.70 8.80
C TRP A 227 7.76 -7.33 8.13
N GLY A 228 6.97 -6.41 8.71
CA GLY A 228 6.93 -5.03 8.25
C GLY A 228 8.22 -4.27 8.58
N GLN A 229 8.48 -3.18 7.87
CA GLN A 229 9.69 -2.37 8.05
C GLN A 229 9.61 -1.32 9.14
N SER A 230 8.41 -1.07 9.67
CA SER A 230 8.16 -0.05 10.67
C SER A 230 7.61 -0.65 11.96
N ASP A 231 7.69 0.12 13.03
CA ASP A 231 7.00 -0.19 14.27
C ASP A 231 5.50 0.16 14.20
N ARG A 232 4.75 -0.19 15.25
CA ARG A 232 3.31 0.09 15.34
C ARG A 232 2.93 1.59 15.43
N TYR A 233 3.91 2.48 15.42
CA TYR A 233 3.76 3.94 15.43
C TYR A 233 4.23 4.56 14.12
N CYS A 234 4.33 3.75 13.05
CA CYS A 234 4.75 4.20 11.72
C CYS A 234 6.15 4.82 11.74
N ARG A 235 7.08 4.21 12.48
CA ARG A 235 8.49 4.61 12.49
C ARG A 235 9.33 3.52 11.87
N LEU A 236 10.09 3.88 10.82
CA LEU A 236 10.99 2.95 10.15
C LEU A 236 12.04 2.41 11.14
N LYS A 237 12.19 1.08 11.21
CA LYS A 237 13.18 0.43 12.07
C LYS A 237 14.60 0.74 11.60
N ASP A 238 15.53 0.85 12.54
CA ASP A 238 16.91 1.27 12.27
C ASP A 238 17.63 0.36 11.26
N GLU A 239 17.34 -0.94 11.29
CA GLU A 239 17.90 -1.93 10.36
C GLU A 239 17.57 -1.66 8.88
N PHE A 240 16.48 -0.93 8.59
CA PHE A 240 16.03 -0.66 7.22
C PHE A 240 16.42 0.72 6.71
N LYS A 241 16.80 1.66 7.59
CA LYS A 241 17.20 3.03 7.21
C LYS A 241 18.32 3.08 6.17
N PRO A 242 19.41 2.29 6.28
CA PRO A 242 20.51 2.37 5.30
C PRO A 242 20.08 2.00 3.87
N MET A 243 19.09 1.12 3.71
CA MET A 243 18.66 0.62 2.40
C MET A 243 17.90 1.66 1.58
N TYR A 244 17.31 2.67 2.23
CA TYR A 244 16.67 3.81 1.57
C TYR A 244 17.64 4.97 1.32
N GLY A 245 18.73 5.09 2.10
CA GLY A 245 19.75 6.12 1.90
C GLY A 245 20.71 5.85 0.73
N LEU A 246 20.79 4.61 0.25
CA LEU A 246 21.65 4.21 -0.89
C LEU A 246 21.00 4.45 -2.26
N ALA A 247 19.70 4.73 -2.32
CA ALA A 247 18.98 5.03 -3.56
C ALA A 247 19.02 6.53 -3.92
N SER A 248 19.64 7.36 -3.08
CA SER A 248 19.66 8.83 -3.20
C SER A 248 21.05 9.41 -3.48
N SER A 249 22.04 8.58 -3.83
CA SER A 249 23.41 8.96 -4.20
C SER A 249 23.74 8.52 -5.61
#